data_AF-A0A4R0XH76-F1
#
_entry.id   AF-A0A4R0XH76-F1
#
_cell.length_a   1.000
_cell.length_b   1.000
_cell.length_c   1.000
_cell.angle_alpha   90.00
_cell.angle_beta   90.00
_cell.angle_gamma   90.00
#
_symmetry.space_group_name_H-M   'P 1'
#
loop_
_entity.id
_entity.type
_entity.pdbx_description
1 polymer ?
#
loop_
_entity_poly.entity_id
_entity_poly.type
_entity_poly.pdbx_seq_one_letter_code
_entity_poly.pdbx_strand_id
1 'polypeptide(L)'
;MNSGTSLIGQTLPAFMVGYSLDHTYRVVIGIRASNADAACAIARAAFDAGTLWDDTPDMPLLYDDYEELDGQAVEFDATPIATWPTADVSVRAVKLHAAAHQLLAFARLADSRLPLPAAIEAWHPDALVPMTVTARQARELHVLLGGLHAC
;
A
#
# COMPACT_ATOMS: atom_id res chain seq x y z
N MET A 1 32.07 -38.38 17.81
CA MET A 1 30.73 -38.75 18.33
C MET A 1 29.74 -37.76 17.76
N ASN A 2 28.94 -38.25 16.82
CA ASN A 2 27.89 -37.53 16.13
C ASN A 2 26.65 -37.50 17.03
N SER A 3 26.04 -36.33 17.22
CA SER A 3 24.60 -36.21 17.49
C SER A 3 24.13 -34.87 16.94
N GLY A 4 24.01 -34.80 15.61
CA GLY A 4 23.09 -33.86 14.99
C GLY A 4 21.69 -34.26 15.43
N THR A 5 21.10 -33.46 16.31
CA THR A 5 19.74 -33.67 16.78
C THR A 5 18.79 -33.39 15.62
N SER A 6 18.33 -34.47 15.00
CA SER A 6 17.27 -34.46 14.00
C SER A 6 15.99 -33.90 14.64
N LEU A 7 15.64 -32.65 14.31
CA LEU A 7 14.38 -31.99 14.72
C LEU A 7 13.21 -32.41 13.82
N ILE A 8 13.16 -33.67 13.39
CA ILE A 8 12.06 -34.17 12.58
C ILE A 8 11.00 -34.73 13.55
N GLY A 9 10.01 -33.90 13.87
CA GLY A 9 8.79 -34.31 14.59
C GLY A 9 8.51 -33.62 15.93
N GLN A 10 9.34 -32.68 16.38
CA GLN A 10 9.00 -31.84 17.53
C GLN A 10 8.35 -30.54 17.04
N THR A 11 7.14 -30.25 17.51
CA THR A 11 6.53 -28.93 17.34
C THR A 11 7.42 -27.91 18.05
N LEU A 12 8.05 -27.02 17.28
CA LEU A 12 8.87 -25.96 17.83
C LEU A 12 7.98 -24.97 18.60
N PRO A 13 8.47 -24.38 19.70
CA PRO A 13 7.76 -23.30 20.38
C PRO A 13 7.58 -22.10 19.43
N ALA A 14 6.42 -21.47 19.50
CA ALA A 14 6.10 -20.28 18.73
C ALA A 14 6.48 -19.02 19.51
N PHE A 15 6.90 -17.99 18.78
CA PHE A 15 7.27 -16.68 19.33
C PHE A 15 6.63 -15.58 18.49
N MET A 16 6.15 -14.53 19.15
CA MET A 16 5.88 -13.25 18.53
C MET A 16 7.17 -12.43 18.54
N VAL A 17 7.62 -11.99 17.37
CA VAL A 17 8.85 -11.21 17.22
C VAL A 17 8.50 -9.84 16.70
N GLY A 18 9.03 -8.80 17.33
CA GLY A 18 8.80 -7.41 16.95
C GLY A 18 10.04 -6.55 17.16
N TYR A 19 10.01 -5.37 16.56
CA TYR A 19 10.96 -4.29 16.80
C TYR A 19 10.20 -2.96 16.70
N SER A 20 10.82 -1.87 17.11
CA SER A 20 10.26 -0.52 16.98
C SER A 20 11.36 0.44 16.55
N LEU A 21 10.99 1.40 15.71
CA LEU A 21 11.88 2.44 15.19
C LEU A 21 11.16 3.79 15.31
N ASP A 22 11.91 4.82 15.68
CA ASP A 22 11.36 6.17 15.71
C ASP A 22 11.46 6.77 14.31
N HIS A 23 10.38 7.40 13.87
CA HIS A 23 10.31 8.04 12.58
C HIS A 23 9.89 9.49 12.73
N THR A 24 10.39 10.35 11.85
CA THR A 24 9.89 11.71 11.65
C THR A 24 8.95 11.71 10.46
N TYR A 25 7.69 12.10 10.68
CA TYR A 25 6.76 12.33 9.58
C TYR A 25 7.03 13.70 8.96
N ARG A 26 7.40 13.72 7.68
CA ARG A 26 7.73 14.94 6.97
C ARG A 26 6.80 15.13 5.78
N VAL A 27 6.20 16.32 5.72
CA VAL A 27 5.32 16.75 4.63
C VAL A 27 5.85 18.07 4.07
N VAL A 28 5.92 18.17 2.74
CA VAL A 28 6.31 19.39 2.04
C VAL A 28 5.27 19.65 0.96
N ILE A 29 4.73 20.87 0.94
CA ILE A 29 3.76 21.33 -0.07
C ILE A 29 4.25 22.60 -0.74
N GLY A 30 3.83 22.80 -1.99
CA GLY A 30 4.02 24.07 -2.68
C GLY A 30 2.95 25.08 -2.27
N ILE A 31 3.33 26.33 -2.01
CA ILE A 31 2.37 27.43 -1.76
C ILE A 31 2.86 28.69 -2.45
N ARG A 32 1.96 29.36 -3.18
CA ARG A 32 2.19 30.72 -3.69
C ARG A 32 1.64 31.72 -2.69
N ALA A 33 2.50 32.56 -2.11
CA ALA A 33 2.12 33.59 -1.15
C ALA A 33 3.00 34.83 -1.28
N SER A 34 2.54 35.95 -0.73
CA SER A 34 3.30 37.21 -0.72
C SER A 34 4.55 37.17 0.15
N ASN A 35 4.59 36.29 1.17
CA ASN A 35 5.70 36.09 2.09
C ASN A 35 5.54 34.74 2.85
N ALA A 36 6.53 34.40 3.68
CA ALA A 36 6.56 33.15 4.44
C ALA A 36 5.39 33.02 5.43
N ASP A 37 5.04 34.08 6.15
CA ASP A 37 3.94 34.03 7.13
C ASP A 37 2.60 33.75 6.44
N ALA A 38 2.35 34.39 5.30
CA ALA A 38 1.18 34.14 4.48
C ALA A 38 1.16 32.70 3.94
N ALA A 39 2.31 32.15 3.55
CA ALA A 39 2.42 30.75 3.14
C ALA A 39 2.05 29.80 4.30
N CYS A 40 2.60 30.03 5.49
CA CYS A 40 2.28 29.25 6.69
C CYS A 40 0.80 29.35 7.07
N ALA A 41 0.18 30.53 6.95
CA ALA A 41 -1.24 30.72 7.21
C ALA A 41 -2.12 29.92 6.23
N ILE A 42 -1.77 29.92 4.94
CA ILE A 42 -2.44 29.11 3.92
C ILE A 42 -2.30 27.62 4.24
N ALA A 43 -1.08 27.15 4.55
CA ALA A 43 -0.82 25.76 4.93
C ALA A 43 -1.66 25.32 6.14
N ARG A 44 -1.71 26.16 7.18
CA ARG A 44 -2.50 25.90 8.40
C ARG A 44 -3.97 25.76 8.07
N ALA A 45 -4.53 26.70 7.31
CA ALA A 45 -5.93 26.66 6.91
C ALA A 45 -6.27 25.39 6.11
N ALA A 46 -5.39 24.99 5.19
CA ALA A 46 -5.56 23.76 4.42
C ALA A 46 -5.47 22.49 5.28
N PHE A 47 -4.53 22.44 6.23
CA PHE A 47 -4.40 21.34 7.19
C PHE A 47 -5.66 21.21 8.05
N ASP A 48 -6.14 22.31 8.62
CA ASP A 48 -7.33 22.31 9.47
C ASP A 48 -8.60 21.92 8.68
N ALA A 49 -8.63 22.23 7.38
CA ALA A 49 -9.69 21.82 6.47
C ALA A 49 -9.54 20.39 5.92
N GLY A 50 -8.42 19.70 6.18
CA GLY A 50 -8.14 18.36 5.66
C GLY A 50 -7.83 18.31 4.15
N THR A 51 -7.52 19.46 3.53
CA THR A 51 -7.28 19.59 2.07
C THR A 51 -5.80 19.68 1.73
N LEU A 52 -4.92 19.62 2.74
CA LEU A 52 -3.48 19.75 2.57
C LEU A 52 -2.89 18.69 1.61
N TRP A 53 -3.51 17.51 1.57
CA TRP A 53 -3.03 16.34 0.81
C TRP A 53 -3.72 16.16 -0.55
N ASP A 54 -4.55 17.13 -0.98
CA ASP A 54 -5.36 17.00 -2.21
C ASP A 54 -4.53 17.07 -3.51
N ASP A 55 -3.23 17.37 -3.42
CA ASP A 55 -2.29 17.50 -4.54
C ASP A 55 -2.85 18.33 -5.71
N THR A 56 -3.15 19.60 -5.43
CA THR A 56 -3.74 20.52 -6.41
C THR A 56 -2.67 21.32 -7.16
N PRO A 57 -2.92 21.83 -8.38
CA PRO A 57 -1.95 22.65 -9.10
C PRO A 57 -1.48 23.91 -8.35
N ASP A 58 -2.34 24.47 -7.49
CA ASP A 58 -2.02 25.66 -6.68
C ASP A 58 -1.37 25.32 -5.33
N MET A 59 -1.55 24.08 -4.86
CA MET A 59 -0.94 23.54 -3.65
C MET A 59 -0.51 22.07 -3.88
N PRO A 60 0.59 21.85 -4.63
CA PRO A 60 1.04 20.51 -4.96
C PRO A 60 1.67 19.84 -3.74
N LEU A 61 1.46 18.53 -3.59
CA LEU A 61 2.12 17.72 -2.58
C LEU A 61 3.51 17.32 -3.10
N LEU A 62 4.56 17.86 -2.49
CA LEU A 62 5.94 17.70 -2.96
C LEU A 62 6.69 16.57 -2.26
N TYR A 63 6.31 16.29 -1.01
CA TYR A 63 6.88 15.21 -0.20
C TYR A 63 5.87 14.82 0.88
N ASP A 64 5.69 13.52 1.10
CA ASP A 64 4.84 12.95 2.14
C ASP A 64 5.37 11.57 2.50
N ASP A 65 6.22 11.49 3.52
CA ASP A 65 6.80 10.22 3.96
C ASP A 65 7.28 10.26 5.42
N TYR A 66 7.57 9.08 5.95
CA TYR A 66 8.25 8.88 7.21
C TYR A 66 9.76 8.69 6.95
N GLU A 67 10.57 9.50 7.62
CA GLU A 67 12.02 9.36 7.60
C GLU A 67 12.47 8.67 8.90
N GLU A 68 13.19 7.55 8.79
CA GLU A 68 13.86 6.93 9.95
C GLU A 68 14.88 7.90 10.55
N LEU A 69 14.98 7.92 11.88
CA LEU A 69 16.03 8.70 12.53
C LEU A 69 17.40 8.00 12.38
N ASP A 70 18.39 8.73 11.87
CA ASP A 70 19.74 8.20 11.67
C ASP A 70 20.36 7.66 12.98
N GLY A 71 21.08 6.54 12.86
CA GLY A 71 21.85 5.95 13.96
C GLY A 71 21.08 5.00 14.87
N GLN A 72 19.83 4.66 14.54
CA GLN A 72 19.06 3.66 15.27
C GLN A 72 19.54 2.24 14.96
N ALA A 73 19.73 1.44 16.01
CA ALA A 73 19.96 0.00 15.88
C ALA A 73 18.61 -0.73 15.95
N VAL A 74 18.34 -1.61 14.99
CA VAL A 74 17.15 -2.47 15.01
C VAL A 74 17.36 -3.57 16.06
N GLU A 75 16.62 -3.52 17.15
CA GLU A 75 16.61 -4.56 18.18
C GLU A 75 15.32 -5.37 18.11
N PHE A 76 15.44 -6.69 18.00
CA PHE A 76 14.31 -7.60 17.98
C PHE A 76 14.06 -8.15 19.38
N ASP A 77 12.80 -8.06 19.81
CA ASP A 77 12.31 -8.77 20.99
C ASP A 77 11.45 -9.96 20.57
N ALA A 78 11.56 -11.07 21.31
CA ALA A 78 10.86 -12.31 21.04
C ALA A 78 10.11 -12.79 22.27
N THR A 79 8.78 -12.78 22.21
CA THR A 79 7.90 -13.23 23.29
C THR A 79 7.31 -14.61 22.95
N PRO A 80 7.49 -15.65 23.80
CA PRO A 80 6.93 -16.97 23.55
C PRO A 80 5.39 -16.95 23.64
N ILE A 81 4.73 -17.71 22.76
CA ILE A 81 3.27 -17.79 22.71
C ILE A 81 2.79 -19.25 22.56
N ALA A 82 1.64 -19.54 23.14
CA ALA A 82 0.97 -20.83 22.97
C ALA A 82 0.11 -20.88 21.69
N THR A 83 -0.50 -19.75 21.32
CA THR A 83 -1.35 -19.59 20.15
C THR A 83 -1.17 -18.21 19.55
N TRP A 84 -1.34 -18.09 18.23
CA TRP A 84 -1.29 -16.79 17.54
C TRP A 84 -2.43 -15.89 18.00
N PRO A 85 -2.16 -14.61 18.33
CA PRO A 85 -3.23 -13.65 18.57
C PRO A 85 -4.02 -13.40 17.28
N THR A 86 -5.22 -12.83 17.42
CA THR A 86 -5.93 -12.30 16.25
C THR A 86 -5.11 -11.16 15.67
N ALA A 87 -4.95 -11.15 14.35
CA ALA A 87 -4.24 -10.08 13.66
C ALA A 87 -4.92 -8.73 13.92
N ASP A 88 -4.11 -7.71 14.18
CA ASP A 88 -4.61 -6.34 14.32
C ASP A 88 -5.23 -5.83 13.00
N VAL A 89 -6.12 -4.84 13.11
CA VAL A 89 -6.78 -4.22 11.95
C VAL A 89 -5.78 -3.60 10.95
N SER A 90 -4.60 -3.18 11.42
CA SER A 90 -3.50 -2.72 10.57
C SER A 90 -3.03 -3.78 9.57
N VAL A 91 -3.10 -5.07 9.92
CA VAL A 91 -2.74 -6.17 9.01
C VAL A 91 -3.70 -6.23 7.81
N ARG A 92 -4.98 -5.92 8.03
CA ARG A 92 -5.96 -5.79 6.94
C ARG A 92 -5.60 -4.62 6.03
N ALA A 93 -5.24 -3.47 6.60
CA ALA A 93 -4.86 -2.29 5.83
C ALA A 93 -3.63 -2.56 4.94
N VAL A 94 -2.61 -3.27 5.46
CA VAL A 94 -1.43 -3.69 4.69
C VAL A 94 -1.82 -4.59 3.52
N LYS A 95 -2.69 -5.58 3.75
CA LYS A 95 -3.15 -6.48 2.68
C LYS A 95 -3.94 -5.73 1.60
N LEU A 96 -4.84 -4.83 2.00
CA LEU A 96 -5.61 -4.01 1.08
C LEU A 96 -4.71 -3.10 0.25
N HIS A 97 -3.73 -2.45 0.88
CA HIS A 97 -2.78 -1.59 0.18
C HIS A 97 -1.99 -2.38 -0.87
N ALA A 98 -1.43 -3.54 -0.51
CA ALA A 98 -0.72 -4.40 -1.45
C ALA A 98 -1.61 -4.86 -2.62
N ALA A 99 -2.86 -5.25 -2.32
CA ALA A 99 -3.82 -5.67 -3.32
C ALA A 99 -4.25 -4.53 -4.27
N ALA A 100 -4.35 -3.30 -3.78
CA ALA A 100 -4.70 -2.13 -4.58
C ALA A 100 -3.68 -1.89 -5.70
N HIS A 101 -2.38 -2.01 -5.41
CA HIS A 101 -1.33 -1.89 -6.44
C HIS A 101 -1.43 -2.99 -7.51
N GLN A 102 -1.70 -4.23 -7.12
CA GLN A 102 -1.89 -5.33 -8.06
C GLN A 102 -3.14 -5.14 -8.93
N LEU A 103 -4.22 -4.64 -8.34
CA LEU A 103 -5.45 -4.34 -9.07
C LEU A 103 -5.25 -3.18 -10.05
N LEU A 104 -4.53 -2.13 -9.66
CA LEU A 104 -4.19 -1.02 -10.56
C LEU A 104 -3.31 -1.48 -11.73
N ALA A 105 -2.35 -2.38 -11.48
CA ALA A 105 -1.55 -2.98 -12.54
C ALA A 105 -2.41 -3.78 -13.53
N PHE A 106 -3.39 -4.55 -13.03
CA PHE A 106 -4.33 -5.25 -13.87
C PHE A 106 -5.27 -4.29 -14.63
N ALA A 107 -5.74 -3.22 -14.01
CA ALA A 107 -6.59 -2.22 -14.65
C ALA A 107 -5.85 -1.52 -15.81
N ARG A 108 -4.58 -1.16 -15.61
CA ARG A 108 -3.72 -0.59 -16.68
C ARG A 108 -3.48 -1.60 -17.80
N LEU A 109 -3.28 -2.87 -17.47
CA LEU A 109 -3.19 -3.94 -18.47
C LEU A 109 -4.48 -4.03 -19.30
N ALA A 110 -5.64 -3.97 -18.64
CA ALA A 110 -6.93 -4.01 -19.32
C ALA A 110 -7.10 -2.81 -20.25
N ASP A 111 -6.85 -1.60 -19.74
CA ASP A 111 -6.88 -0.36 -20.52
C ASP A 111 -5.98 -0.42 -21.76
N SER A 112 -4.74 -0.90 -21.61
CA SER A 112 -3.79 -1.04 -22.74
C SER A 112 -4.23 -2.03 -23.82
N ARG A 113 -5.20 -2.89 -23.51
CA ARG A 113 -5.74 -3.90 -24.44
C ARG A 113 -7.13 -3.56 -24.95
N LEU A 114 -7.78 -2.54 -24.39
CA LEU A 114 -9.03 -2.04 -24.91
C LEU A 114 -8.76 -1.26 -26.22
N PRO A 115 -9.72 -1.26 -27.17
CA PRO A 115 -9.65 -0.36 -28.31
C PRO A 115 -9.56 1.11 -27.87
N LEU A 116 -8.99 1.96 -28.71
CA LEU A 116 -8.92 3.40 -28.43
C LEU A 116 -10.32 3.97 -28.18
N PRO A 117 -10.49 4.96 -27.27
CA PRO A 117 -11.80 5.52 -26.94
C PRO A 117 -12.62 5.95 -28.16
N ALA A 118 -11.98 6.61 -29.14
CA ALA A 118 -12.63 7.06 -30.38
C ALA A 118 -13.19 5.90 -31.24
N ALA A 119 -12.63 4.70 -31.13
CA ALA A 119 -13.16 3.52 -31.82
C ALA A 119 -14.42 2.97 -31.11
N ILE A 120 -14.50 3.11 -29.79
CA ILE A 120 -15.60 2.60 -28.96
C ILE A 120 -16.79 3.57 -28.97
N GLU A 121 -16.58 4.87 -29.10
CA GLU A 121 -17.65 5.89 -29.13
C GLU A 121 -18.69 5.65 -30.24
N ALA A 122 -18.29 5.03 -31.34
CA ALA A 122 -19.18 4.70 -32.46
C ALA A 122 -19.96 3.39 -32.25
N TRP A 123 -19.69 2.64 -31.17
CA TRP A 123 -20.32 1.35 -30.91
C TRP A 123 -21.63 1.51 -30.15
N HIS A 124 -22.49 0.50 -30.27
CA HIS A 124 -23.70 0.42 -29.45
C HIS A 124 -23.31 0.27 -27.96
N PRO A 125 -24.01 0.90 -27.00
CA PRO A 125 -23.66 0.84 -25.57
C PRO A 125 -23.57 -0.60 -25.01
N ASP A 126 -24.39 -1.51 -25.52
CA ASP A 126 -24.40 -2.92 -25.12
C ASP A 126 -23.45 -3.82 -25.93
N ALA A 127 -22.58 -3.23 -26.76
CA ALA A 127 -21.59 -4.00 -27.52
C ALA A 127 -20.58 -4.65 -26.57
N LEU A 128 -20.42 -5.97 -26.68
CA LEU A 128 -19.42 -6.71 -25.91
C LEU A 128 -18.02 -6.41 -26.44
N VAL A 129 -17.11 -6.05 -25.54
CA VAL A 129 -15.70 -5.82 -25.87
C VAL A 129 -14.86 -6.99 -25.35
N PRO A 130 -14.41 -7.91 -26.21
CA PRO A 130 -13.57 -9.02 -25.77
C PRO A 130 -12.17 -8.52 -25.44
N MET A 131 -11.66 -8.92 -24.27
CA MET A 131 -10.26 -8.73 -23.88
C MET A 131 -9.57 -10.09 -23.77
N THR A 132 -8.38 -10.22 -24.35
CA THR A 132 -7.55 -11.41 -24.18
C THR A 132 -6.56 -11.20 -23.04
N VAL A 133 -6.44 -12.21 -22.18
CA VAL A 133 -5.44 -12.29 -21.12
C VAL A 133 -4.77 -13.66 -21.16
N THR A 134 -3.55 -13.74 -20.65
CA THR A 134 -2.89 -15.05 -20.50
C THR A 134 -3.55 -15.84 -19.37
N ALA A 135 -3.47 -17.17 -19.42
CA ALA A 135 -3.92 -18.03 -18.33
C ALA A 135 -3.19 -17.76 -16.99
N ARG A 136 -2.01 -17.14 -17.03
CA ARG A 136 -1.29 -16.66 -15.84
C ARG A 136 -2.00 -15.43 -15.26
N GLN A 137 -2.22 -14.40 -16.08
CA GLN A 137 -2.90 -13.17 -15.68
C GLN A 137 -4.30 -13.42 -15.14
N ALA A 138 -5.06 -14.33 -15.75
CA ALA A 138 -6.37 -14.74 -15.23
C ALA A 138 -6.26 -15.39 -13.83
N ARG A 139 -5.27 -16.27 -13.63
CA ARG A 139 -5.04 -16.91 -12.32
C ARG A 139 -4.62 -15.89 -11.26
N GLU A 140 -3.72 -14.98 -11.60
CA GLU A 140 -3.29 -13.90 -10.71
C GLU A 140 -4.47 -13.03 -10.28
N LEU A 141 -5.36 -12.66 -11.22
CA LEU A 141 -6.57 -11.92 -10.90
C LEU A 141 -7.51 -12.69 -9.95
N HIS A 142 -7.73 -13.98 -10.19
CA HIS A 142 -8.58 -14.79 -9.30
C HIS A 142 -8.00 -14.91 -7.89
N VAL A 143 -6.68 -15.10 -7.77
CA VAL A 143 -5.99 -15.13 -6.47
C VAL A 143 -6.13 -13.80 -5.76
N LEU A 144 -5.92 -12.68 -6.46
CA LEU A 144 -6.06 -11.33 -5.93
C LEU A 144 -7.48 -11.07 -5.40
N LEU A 145 -8.50 -11.32 -6.23
CA LEU A 145 -9.90 -11.09 -5.85
C LEU A 145 -10.35 -12.03 -4.73
N GLY A 146 -9.88 -13.29 -4.72
CA GLY A 146 -10.13 -14.23 -3.62
C GLY A 146 -9.49 -13.77 -2.30
N GLY A 147 -8.27 -13.23 -2.37
CA GLY A 147 -7.57 -12.67 -1.22
C GLY A 147 -8.27 -11.43 -0.64
N LEU A 148 -8.84 -10.58 -1.50
CA LEU A 148 -9.60 -9.40 -1.09
C LEU A 148 -10.92 -9.73 -0.38
N HIS A 149 -11.63 -10.81 -0.77
CA HIS A 149 -12.84 -11.25 -0.05
C HIS A 149 -12.54 -11.73 1.38
N ALA A 150 -11.29 -12.12 1.65
CA ALA A 150 -10.82 -12.55 2.96
C ALA A 150 -10.14 -11.43 3.76
N CYS A 151 -10.09 -10.20 3.23
CA CYS A 151 -9.51 -9.03 3.90
C CYS A 151 -10.57 -8.28 4.70
#